data_AF-A0A5C6F5Z5-F1
#
_entry.id   AF-A0A5C6F5Z5-F1
#
_cell.length_a   1.000
_cell.length_b   1.000
_cell.length_c   1.000
_cell.angle_alpha   90.00
_cell.angle_beta   90.00
_cell.angle_gamma   90.00
#
_symmetry.space_group_name_H-M   'P 1'
#
loop_
_entity.id
_entity.type
_entity.pdbx_description
1 polymer ?
#
loop_
_entity_poly.entity_id
_entity_poly.type
_entity_poly.pdbx_seq_one_letter_code
_entity_poly.pdbx_strand_id
1 'polypeptide(L)'
;MNSDESLARISRQLDELNNPGDKDSWLTNSSGIRLWIVCLIPTLPLLLVYLWASVRTAPLAYIPLAFLLVGLLYRSRADSPVGRPKKKADWLPIGIGLLAVLMAVLLSYPWFSAFGFVCIAGSFLRSVRGRLRRSLAYLTAPLISILVPPFQIDDLIVNWAHRKTTWIASIFLDFLEIPHAIDGSVIQLFELEVLASEVNGGFLSIFCLFFIACSLMAWKRVSLWLLPAYAIAALATTILVNASRVTFHIFAIESLEIDEAVSWLPIAAAATAGIAAIAILYSFHHLITAFFHFVEPNQDANVNPIVQGFNKLSYMNENRAFEEMSQYRSREGRDEAVPIASTAWMGLVGIGALLALLSVVQVFRSPIVSDDKLVATKVLLAPDENFFNAVKIQAAKIESHSLTMTEQNNGPELRSDSWEGTFGDAQLKIQITQPLVGWWELSNGYRQLGWEVLDRDTVAATEDGIESDKDALSKPFIYARLRQQEPELLQSYLFFSSVDEHGKIGEAPTGFESLLKRLKRRMGFGNRETAVAMIQMWVISKDRLSSSDLLELRLAFVKYRSTLSDALKSSKNQVGIPDKIDIEIDSIETTFPNEITP
;
A
#
# COMPACT_ATOMS: atom_id res chain seq x y z
N MET A 1 -46.64 46.00 4.65
CA MET A 1 -46.44 45.10 5.81
C MET A 1 -46.75 45.91 7.05
N ASN A 2 -47.75 45.49 7.82
CA ASN A 2 -48.14 46.20 9.04
C ASN A 2 -47.10 45.95 10.14
N SER A 3 -46.81 46.96 10.97
CA SER A 3 -45.85 46.90 12.08
C SER A 3 -46.10 45.74 13.04
N ASP A 4 -47.35 45.27 13.11
CA ASP A 4 -47.74 44.20 14.03
C ASP A 4 -47.24 42.83 13.55
N GLU A 5 -47.10 42.61 12.24
CA GLU A 5 -46.50 41.38 11.70
C GLU A 5 -44.99 41.31 11.94
N SER A 6 -44.29 42.46 11.90
CA SER A 6 -42.85 42.49 12.20
C SER A 6 -42.60 42.29 13.69
N LEU A 7 -43.39 42.92 14.57
CA LEU A 7 -43.29 42.73 16.02
C LEU A 7 -43.66 41.31 16.45
N ALA A 8 -44.69 40.70 15.86
CA ALA A 8 -45.03 39.30 16.15
C ALA A 8 -43.97 38.31 15.65
N ARG A 9 -43.28 38.60 14.53
CA ARG A 9 -42.10 37.82 14.10
C ARG A 9 -40.94 37.96 15.06
N ILE A 10 -40.67 39.18 15.52
CA ILE A 10 -39.56 39.46 16.45
C ILE A 10 -39.85 38.80 17.81
N SER A 11 -41.08 38.86 18.32
CA SER A 11 -41.42 38.19 19.58
C SER A 11 -41.33 36.67 19.46
N ARG A 12 -41.77 36.06 18.35
CA ARG A 12 -41.59 34.61 18.12
C ARG A 12 -40.11 34.22 18.04
N GLN A 13 -39.27 35.03 17.40
CA GLN A 13 -37.83 34.80 17.38
C GLN A 13 -37.21 34.93 18.78
N LEU A 14 -37.68 35.88 19.59
CA LEU A 14 -37.26 36.03 20.98
C LEU A 14 -37.75 34.88 21.86
N ASP A 15 -38.97 34.37 21.64
CA ASP A 15 -39.50 33.21 22.36
C ASP A 15 -38.78 31.91 21.94
N GLU A 16 -38.42 31.73 20.66
CA GLU A 16 -37.57 30.63 20.20
C GLU A 16 -36.12 30.72 20.76
N LEU A 17 -35.64 31.92 21.08
CA LEU A 17 -34.34 32.13 21.71
C LEU A 17 -34.39 31.96 23.24
N ASN A 18 -35.49 32.37 23.89
CA ASN A 18 -35.65 32.34 25.35
C ASN A 18 -36.21 31.01 25.88
N ASN A 19 -37.01 30.32 25.08
CA ASN A 19 -37.28 28.91 25.25
C ASN A 19 -36.45 28.17 24.19
N PRO A 20 -35.21 27.74 24.49
CA PRO A 20 -34.63 26.58 23.81
C PRO A 20 -35.51 25.39 24.20
N GLY A 21 -36.71 25.36 23.63
CA GLY A 21 -37.84 24.53 23.98
C GLY A 21 -37.36 23.11 24.03
N ASP A 22 -37.75 22.45 25.12
CA ASP A 22 -37.46 21.07 25.49
C ASP A 22 -36.18 20.52 24.85
N LYS A 23 -35.19 20.26 25.70
CA LYS A 23 -34.18 19.25 25.40
C LYS A 23 -34.90 17.91 25.21
N ASP A 24 -35.59 17.74 24.08
CA ASP A 24 -35.87 16.49 23.43
C ASP A 24 -34.54 15.79 23.49
N SER A 25 -34.45 14.87 24.47
CA SER A 25 -33.20 14.25 24.83
C SER A 25 -32.55 13.81 23.52
N TRP A 26 -31.27 14.08 23.35
CA TRP A 26 -30.55 13.71 22.12
C TRP A 26 -30.80 12.23 21.69
N LEU A 27 -31.30 11.40 22.62
CA LEU A 27 -31.77 10.02 22.49
C LEU A 27 -33.17 9.83 21.87
N THR A 28 -34.12 10.78 21.97
CA THR A 28 -35.48 10.66 21.40
C THR A 28 -35.56 11.18 19.96
N ASN A 29 -34.81 12.22 19.60
CA ASN A 29 -34.63 12.67 18.20
C ASN A 29 -33.46 11.96 17.46
N SER A 30 -32.90 10.90 18.07
CA SER A 30 -31.67 10.18 17.69
C SER A 30 -31.70 9.33 16.42
N SER A 31 -32.75 9.46 15.61
CA SER A 31 -33.02 8.54 14.51
C SER A 31 -31.92 8.56 13.42
N GLY A 32 -31.16 9.65 13.32
CA GLY A 32 -29.95 9.78 12.49
C GLY A 32 -28.73 9.11 13.11
N ILE A 33 -28.42 9.38 14.39
CA ILE A 33 -27.27 8.79 15.08
C ILE A 33 -27.36 7.26 15.08
N ARG A 34 -28.55 6.70 15.37
CA ARG A 34 -28.77 5.25 15.33
C ARG A 34 -28.45 4.65 13.96
N LEU A 35 -28.84 5.33 12.88
CA LEU A 35 -28.54 4.88 11.51
C LEU A 35 -27.03 4.78 11.29
N TRP A 36 -26.28 5.82 11.65
CA TRP A 36 -24.84 5.83 11.45
C TRP A 36 -24.11 4.81 12.31
N ILE A 37 -24.56 4.60 13.54
CA ILE A 37 -24.05 3.53 14.42
C ILE A 37 -24.26 2.15 13.77
N VAL A 38 -25.48 1.87 13.30
CA VAL A 38 -25.82 0.59 12.63
C VAL A 38 -24.96 0.35 11.39
N CYS A 39 -24.65 1.40 10.62
CA CYS A 39 -23.82 1.29 9.43
C CYS A 39 -22.31 1.21 9.74
N LEU A 40 -21.82 1.91 10.77
CA LEU A 40 -20.39 1.98 11.09
C LEU A 40 -19.90 0.82 11.95
N ILE A 41 -20.69 0.33 12.90
CA ILE A 41 -20.30 -0.80 13.78
C ILE A 41 -19.76 -2.01 13.00
N PRO A 42 -20.41 -2.47 11.91
CA PRO A 42 -19.94 -3.63 11.15
C PRO A 42 -18.53 -3.48 10.57
N THR A 43 -18.08 -2.25 10.34
CA THR A 43 -16.74 -1.96 9.81
C THR A 43 -15.65 -2.11 10.87
N LEU A 44 -15.96 -1.88 12.14
CA LEU A 44 -14.97 -1.66 13.19
C LEU A 44 -14.02 -2.85 13.44
N PRO A 45 -14.48 -4.12 13.54
CA PRO A 45 -13.57 -5.22 13.90
C PRO A 45 -12.43 -5.40 12.89
N LEU A 46 -12.76 -5.50 11.60
CA LEU A 46 -11.77 -5.65 10.54
C LEU A 46 -11.04 -4.33 10.25
N LEU A 47 -11.68 -3.17 10.45
CA LEU A 47 -11.00 -1.88 10.36
C LEU A 47 -9.88 -1.78 11.39
N LEU A 48 -10.10 -2.20 12.64
CA LEU A 48 -9.08 -2.16 13.68
C LEU A 48 -7.88 -3.05 13.34
N VAL A 49 -8.12 -4.25 12.79
CA VAL A 49 -7.04 -5.12 12.27
C VAL A 49 -6.24 -4.41 11.17
N TYR A 50 -6.93 -3.79 10.22
CA TYR A 50 -6.29 -3.01 9.16
C TYR A 50 -5.45 -1.85 9.72
N LEU A 51 -6.03 -1.01 10.58
CA LEU A 51 -5.35 0.15 11.14
C LEU A 51 -4.15 -0.27 12.00
N TRP A 52 -4.28 -1.35 12.78
CA TRP A 52 -3.19 -1.88 13.59
C TRP A 52 -2.01 -2.35 12.73
N ALA A 53 -2.28 -3.08 11.65
CA ALA A 53 -1.25 -3.51 10.71
C ALA A 53 -0.60 -2.32 10.01
N SER A 54 -1.39 -1.33 9.57
CA SER A 54 -0.89 -0.15 8.88
C SER A 54 -0.07 0.77 9.79
N VAL A 55 -0.49 1.04 11.03
CA VAL A 55 0.23 1.97 11.93
C VAL A 55 1.64 1.46 12.29
N ARG A 56 1.86 0.15 12.24
CA ARG A 56 3.18 -0.45 12.48
C ARG A 56 4.16 -0.22 11.33
N THR A 57 3.69 0.14 10.14
CA THR A 57 4.60 0.48 9.04
C THR A 57 4.96 1.96 9.11
N ALA A 58 6.27 2.26 9.09
CA ALA A 58 6.76 3.63 9.17
C ALA A 58 6.09 4.61 8.18
N PRO A 59 5.79 4.22 6.91
CA PRO A 59 5.12 5.12 5.96
C PRO A 59 3.69 5.54 6.34
N LEU A 60 3.01 4.81 7.23
CA LEU A 60 1.60 4.99 7.58
C LEU A 60 1.38 5.36 9.06
N ALA A 61 2.45 5.70 9.78
CA ALA A 61 2.38 6.12 11.18
C ALA A 61 1.47 7.37 11.42
N TYR A 62 1.13 8.13 10.37
CA TYR A 62 0.25 9.31 10.44
C TYR A 62 -1.24 8.99 10.61
N ILE A 63 -1.67 7.73 10.47
CA ILE A 63 -3.09 7.34 10.52
C ILE A 63 -3.85 7.88 11.75
N PRO A 64 -3.33 7.78 12.99
CA PRO A 64 -4.00 8.36 14.16
C PRO A 64 -4.21 9.87 14.04
N LEU A 65 -3.26 10.57 13.42
CA LEU A 65 -3.32 12.00 13.16
C LEU A 65 -4.46 12.35 12.19
N ALA A 66 -4.76 11.48 11.22
CA ALA A 66 -5.88 11.68 10.30
C ALA A 66 -7.23 11.64 11.02
N PHE A 67 -7.44 10.68 11.92
CA PHE A 67 -8.65 10.63 12.76
C PHE A 67 -8.74 11.82 13.70
N LEU A 68 -7.63 12.18 14.35
CA LEU A 68 -7.58 13.34 15.24
C LEU A 68 -7.94 14.63 14.51
N LEU A 69 -7.35 14.86 13.34
CA LEU A 69 -7.63 16.03 12.50
C LEU A 69 -9.12 16.09 12.10
N VAL A 70 -9.67 14.97 11.63
CA VAL A 70 -11.09 14.90 11.23
C VAL A 70 -11.99 15.16 12.44
N GLY A 71 -11.68 14.62 13.61
CA GLY A 71 -12.42 14.87 14.84
C GLY A 71 -12.38 16.33 15.29
N LEU A 72 -11.20 16.96 15.26
CA LEU A 72 -11.01 18.37 15.61
C LEU A 72 -11.74 19.30 14.63
N LEU A 73 -11.62 19.04 13.32
CA LEU A 73 -12.32 19.82 12.29
C LEU A 73 -13.82 19.58 12.32
N TYR A 74 -14.28 18.37 12.64
CA TYR A 74 -15.69 18.08 12.84
C TYR A 74 -16.24 18.87 14.03
N ARG A 75 -15.60 18.78 15.20
CA ARG A 75 -16.02 19.49 16.42
C ARG A 75 -16.06 21.01 16.23
N SER A 76 -15.08 21.57 15.53
CA SER A 76 -15.01 23.03 15.31
C SER A 76 -16.00 23.54 14.28
N ARG A 77 -16.50 22.69 13.38
CA ARG A 77 -17.29 23.12 12.22
C ARG A 77 -18.73 22.60 12.18
N ALA A 78 -19.08 21.55 12.90
CA ALA A 78 -20.43 21.02 12.96
C ALA A 78 -21.35 21.93 13.80
N ASP A 79 -22.50 22.31 13.24
CA ASP A 79 -23.47 23.21 13.92
C ASP A 79 -24.87 22.62 14.02
N SER A 80 -25.14 21.49 13.34
CA SER A 80 -26.46 20.87 13.32
C SER A 80 -26.43 19.47 13.91
N PRO A 81 -27.57 18.99 14.46
CA PRO A 81 -27.70 17.60 14.85
C PRO A 81 -27.45 16.68 13.65
N VAL A 82 -26.95 15.48 13.95
CA VAL A 82 -26.64 14.45 12.96
C VAL A 82 -27.94 14.01 12.26
N GLY A 83 -28.08 14.41 11.00
CA GLY A 83 -29.21 14.05 10.15
C GLY A 83 -29.04 12.71 9.43
N ARG A 84 -30.14 12.23 8.86
CA ARG A 84 -30.13 11.12 7.89
C ARG A 84 -29.75 11.62 6.49
N PRO A 85 -29.30 10.73 5.58
CA PRO A 85 -29.10 11.09 4.18
C PRO A 85 -30.42 11.56 3.56
N LYS A 86 -30.43 12.79 3.01
CA LYS A 86 -31.64 13.39 2.42
C LYS A 86 -31.86 12.99 0.97
N LYS A 87 -30.77 12.84 0.21
CA LYS A 87 -30.82 12.55 -1.23
C LYS A 87 -30.56 11.06 -1.47
N LYS A 88 -31.21 10.48 -2.48
CA LYS A 88 -30.94 9.09 -2.93
C LYS A 88 -29.45 8.87 -3.25
N ALA A 89 -28.78 9.88 -3.81
CA ALA A 89 -27.35 9.83 -4.09
C ALA A 89 -26.47 9.67 -2.83
N ASP A 90 -26.92 10.16 -1.68
CA ASP A 90 -26.17 10.05 -0.42
C ASP A 90 -26.28 8.63 0.19
N TRP A 91 -27.27 7.83 -0.24
CA TRP A 91 -27.40 6.42 0.11
C TRP A 91 -26.46 5.50 -0.67
N LEU A 92 -26.02 5.91 -1.87
CA LEU A 92 -25.15 5.09 -2.71
C LEU A 92 -23.81 4.74 -2.02
N PRO A 93 -23.06 5.68 -1.41
CA PRO A 93 -21.84 5.34 -0.67
C PRO A 93 -22.09 4.41 0.53
N ILE A 94 -23.27 4.49 1.18
CA ILE A 94 -23.63 3.60 2.28
C ILE A 94 -23.82 2.18 1.76
N GLY A 95 -24.57 2.01 0.65
CA GLY A 95 -24.75 0.70 0.01
C GLY A 95 -23.44 0.08 -0.46
N ILE A 96 -22.58 0.87 -1.12
CA ILE A 96 -21.23 0.45 -1.51
C ILE A 96 -20.40 0.05 -0.29
N GLY A 97 -20.47 0.84 0.80
CA GLY A 97 -19.71 0.56 2.00
C GLY A 97 -20.15 -0.72 2.72
N LEU A 98 -21.45 -0.98 2.82
CA LEU A 98 -21.98 -2.23 3.38
C LEU A 98 -21.63 -3.44 2.51
N LEU A 99 -21.70 -3.29 1.18
CA LEU A 99 -21.23 -4.32 0.24
C LEU A 99 -19.73 -4.59 0.42
N ALA A 100 -18.92 -3.54 0.60
CA ALA A 100 -17.49 -3.70 0.86
C ALA A 100 -17.23 -4.42 2.19
N VAL A 101 -17.98 -4.14 3.26
CA VAL A 101 -17.89 -4.91 4.52
C VAL A 101 -18.26 -6.37 4.31
N LEU A 102 -19.33 -6.66 3.56
CA LEU A 102 -19.68 -8.04 3.20
C LEU A 102 -18.53 -8.72 2.45
N MET A 103 -17.91 -8.04 1.49
CA MET A 103 -16.73 -8.55 0.79
C MET A 103 -15.52 -8.70 1.73
N ALA A 104 -15.34 -7.83 2.71
CA ALA A 104 -14.27 -7.94 3.71
C ALA A 104 -14.42 -9.21 4.55
N VAL A 105 -15.67 -9.55 4.92
CA VAL A 105 -16.01 -10.80 5.62
C VAL A 105 -15.82 -12.00 4.70
N LEU A 106 -16.47 -11.99 3.53
CA LEU A 106 -16.44 -13.11 2.57
C LEU A 106 -15.05 -13.37 2.01
N LEU A 107 -14.17 -12.36 2.02
CA LEU A 107 -12.82 -12.45 1.52
C LEU A 107 -11.74 -12.40 2.60
N SER A 108 -12.11 -12.32 3.88
CA SER A 108 -11.17 -12.12 4.99
C SER A 108 -10.13 -11.00 4.75
N TYR A 109 -10.46 -9.98 3.97
CA TYR A 109 -9.51 -8.95 3.54
C TYR A 109 -9.85 -7.60 4.19
N PRO A 110 -9.14 -7.19 5.26
CA PRO A 110 -9.49 -6.02 6.08
C PRO A 110 -9.57 -4.70 5.31
N TRP A 111 -8.85 -4.57 4.19
CA TRP A 111 -8.86 -3.39 3.34
C TRP A 111 -10.27 -3.00 2.86
N PHE A 112 -11.12 -3.98 2.50
CA PHE A 112 -12.49 -3.68 2.08
C PHE A 112 -13.32 -3.09 3.22
N SER A 113 -13.03 -3.46 4.48
CA SER A 113 -13.69 -2.86 5.63
C SER A 113 -13.25 -1.41 5.84
N ALA A 114 -11.95 -1.11 5.64
CA ALA A 114 -11.44 0.26 5.66
C ALA A 114 -12.06 1.12 4.55
N PHE A 115 -12.14 0.60 3.32
CA PHE A 115 -12.84 1.27 2.23
C PHE A 115 -14.32 1.52 2.56
N GLY A 116 -15.00 0.50 3.09
CA GLY A 116 -16.40 0.61 3.51
C GLY A 116 -16.60 1.67 4.60
N PHE A 117 -15.70 1.71 5.59
CA PHE A 117 -15.68 2.74 6.62
C PHE A 117 -15.54 4.15 6.00
N VAL A 118 -14.59 4.37 5.09
CA VAL A 118 -14.38 5.68 4.44
C VAL A 118 -15.61 6.10 3.64
N CYS A 119 -16.27 5.18 2.91
CA CYS A 119 -17.51 5.48 2.19
C CYS A 119 -18.67 5.87 3.13
N ILE A 120 -18.88 5.11 4.21
CA ILE A 120 -19.96 5.35 5.18
C ILE A 120 -19.67 6.63 5.98
N ALA A 121 -18.44 6.82 6.46
CA ALA A 121 -18.00 8.03 7.14
C ALA A 121 -18.11 9.26 6.23
N GLY A 122 -17.77 9.13 4.95
CA GLY A 122 -17.94 10.22 3.98
C GLY A 122 -19.41 10.61 3.76
N SER A 123 -20.31 9.62 3.71
CA SER A 123 -21.76 9.90 3.66
C SER A 123 -22.26 10.53 4.97
N PHE A 124 -21.78 10.05 6.12
CA PHE A 124 -22.04 10.66 7.43
C PHE A 124 -21.62 12.14 7.45
N LEU A 125 -20.38 12.44 7.10
CA LEU A 125 -19.84 13.79 7.05
C LEU A 125 -20.59 14.68 6.04
N ARG A 126 -21.06 14.12 4.93
CA ARG A 126 -21.91 14.82 3.96
C ARG A 126 -23.30 15.14 4.49
N SER A 127 -23.85 14.30 5.37
CA SER A 127 -25.17 14.53 5.98
C SER A 127 -25.16 15.58 7.09
N VAL A 128 -23.99 15.84 7.70
CA VAL A 128 -23.83 16.84 8.75
C VAL A 128 -23.65 18.23 8.14
N ARG A 129 -24.49 19.17 8.57
CA ARG A 129 -24.39 20.59 8.19
C ARG A 129 -23.36 21.28 9.08
N GLY A 130 -22.38 21.93 8.45
CA GLY A 130 -21.44 22.78 9.16
C GLY A 130 -21.99 24.20 9.43
N ARG A 131 -21.20 25.03 10.11
CA ARG A 131 -21.55 26.43 10.46
C ARG A 131 -21.99 27.28 9.26
N LEU A 132 -21.27 27.09 8.16
CA LEU A 132 -21.55 27.75 6.88
C LEU A 132 -22.58 26.98 6.05
N ARG A 133 -23.46 26.17 6.68
CA ARG A 133 -24.46 25.26 6.08
C ARG A 133 -23.96 24.34 4.95
N ARG A 134 -22.65 24.31 4.69
CA ARG A 134 -22.01 23.37 3.78
C ARG A 134 -21.90 22.01 4.44
N SER A 135 -22.04 20.97 3.62
CA SER A 135 -21.74 19.59 4.01
C SER A 135 -20.27 19.49 4.45
N LEU A 136 -19.99 18.69 5.47
CA LEU A 136 -18.63 18.42 5.93
C LEU A 136 -17.92 17.32 5.11
N ALA A 137 -18.44 16.95 3.93
CA ALA A 137 -17.88 15.89 3.08
C ALA A 137 -16.38 16.05 2.76
N TYR A 138 -15.85 17.28 2.71
CA TYR A 138 -14.41 17.51 2.48
C TYR A 138 -13.52 16.91 3.59
N LEU A 139 -14.06 16.67 4.80
CA LEU A 139 -13.37 15.96 5.88
C LEU A 139 -13.13 14.47 5.57
N THR A 140 -13.72 13.94 4.49
CA THR A 140 -13.44 12.59 4.01
C THR A 140 -12.05 12.49 3.38
N ALA A 141 -11.46 13.59 2.87
CA ALA A 141 -10.16 13.54 2.18
C ALA A 141 -9.05 12.97 3.08
N PRO A 142 -8.83 13.44 4.33
CA PRO A 142 -7.87 12.82 5.23
C PRO A 142 -8.17 11.34 5.51
N LEU A 143 -9.44 10.93 5.58
CA LEU A 143 -9.80 9.52 5.75
C LEU A 143 -9.45 8.67 4.52
N ILE A 144 -9.56 9.22 3.30
CA ILE A 144 -9.15 8.53 2.07
C ILE A 144 -7.64 8.25 2.10
N SER A 145 -6.83 9.13 2.67
CA SER A 145 -5.37 8.90 2.78
C SER A 145 -4.99 7.70 3.66
N ILE A 146 -5.92 7.15 4.44
CA ILE A 146 -5.70 5.94 5.24
C ILE A 146 -5.76 4.68 4.36
N LEU A 147 -6.37 4.77 3.17
CA LEU A 147 -6.48 3.66 2.23
C LEU A 147 -5.18 3.52 1.43
N VAL A 148 -4.46 2.43 1.70
CA VAL A 148 -3.34 2.03 0.85
C VAL A 148 -3.90 1.51 -0.48
N PRO A 149 -3.33 1.88 -1.63
CA PRO A 149 -3.72 1.29 -2.91
C PRO A 149 -3.68 -0.25 -2.85
N PRO A 150 -4.73 -0.96 -3.30
CA PRO A 150 -4.71 -2.41 -3.32
C PRO A 150 -3.73 -2.95 -4.37
N PHE A 151 -3.48 -4.26 -4.35
CA PHE A 151 -2.73 -4.98 -5.40
C PHE A 151 -1.27 -4.56 -5.63
N GLN A 152 -0.55 -4.09 -4.60
CA GLN A 152 0.86 -3.68 -4.72
C GLN A 152 1.06 -2.49 -5.69
N ILE A 153 -0.02 -1.76 -5.98
CA ILE A 153 0.07 -0.51 -6.75
C ILE A 153 0.90 0.51 -5.96
N ASP A 154 0.87 0.44 -4.63
CA ASP A 154 1.77 1.17 -3.74
C ASP A 154 3.24 0.92 -4.06
N ASP A 155 3.68 -0.34 -4.16
CA ASP A 155 5.06 -0.68 -4.48
C ASP A 155 5.46 -0.16 -5.88
N LEU A 156 4.54 -0.24 -6.85
CA LEU A 156 4.79 0.28 -8.20
C LEU A 156 4.97 1.80 -8.18
N ILE A 157 4.10 2.53 -7.49
CA ILE A 157 4.16 4.00 -7.37
C ILE A 157 5.42 4.42 -6.62
N VAL A 158 5.74 3.74 -5.51
CA VAL A 158 6.94 4.02 -4.69
C VAL A 158 8.21 3.77 -5.50
N ASN A 159 8.33 2.63 -6.16
CA ASN A 159 9.49 2.32 -7.00
C ASN A 159 9.64 3.28 -8.18
N TRP A 160 8.53 3.64 -8.81
CA TRP A 160 8.53 4.65 -9.88
C TRP A 160 9.00 6.01 -9.34
N ALA A 161 8.48 6.44 -8.19
CA ALA A 161 8.87 7.68 -7.55
C ALA A 161 10.35 7.67 -7.16
N HIS A 162 10.86 6.58 -6.58
CA HIS A 162 12.28 6.43 -6.23
C HIS A 162 13.18 6.58 -7.46
N ARG A 163 12.87 5.92 -8.59
CA ARG A 163 13.65 6.09 -9.84
C ARG A 163 13.65 7.55 -10.32
N LYS A 164 12.50 8.22 -10.24
CA LYS A 164 12.40 9.64 -10.61
C LYS A 164 13.16 10.54 -9.64
N THR A 165 13.13 10.24 -8.35
CA THR A 165 13.91 10.91 -7.32
C THR A 165 15.41 10.77 -7.59
N THR A 166 15.90 9.56 -7.84
CA THR A 166 17.31 9.30 -8.18
C THR A 166 17.74 10.07 -9.43
N TRP A 167 16.91 10.06 -10.48
CA TRP A 167 17.18 10.81 -11.70
C TRP A 167 17.25 12.33 -11.47
N ILE A 168 16.34 12.90 -10.69
CA ILE A 168 16.40 14.34 -10.35
C ILE A 168 17.57 14.65 -9.42
N ALA A 169 17.87 13.78 -8.46
CA ALA A 169 19.00 13.95 -7.55
C ALA A 169 20.32 13.99 -8.34
N SER A 170 20.46 13.15 -9.37
CA SER A 170 21.62 13.17 -10.28
C SER A 170 21.80 14.52 -10.97
N ILE A 171 20.74 15.15 -11.47
CA ILE A 171 20.84 16.50 -12.06
C ILE A 171 21.38 17.51 -11.04
N PHE A 172 20.96 17.41 -9.78
CA PHE A 172 21.49 18.29 -8.74
C PHE A 172 22.94 17.95 -8.37
N LEU A 173 23.35 16.69 -8.40
CA LEU A 173 24.73 16.28 -8.17
C LEU A 173 25.66 16.73 -9.31
N ASP A 174 25.19 16.65 -10.56
CA ASP A 174 25.91 17.20 -11.73
C ASP A 174 26.11 18.71 -11.57
N PHE A 175 25.08 19.43 -11.09
CA PHE A 175 25.18 20.85 -10.80
C PHE A 175 26.18 21.18 -9.69
N LEU A 176 26.36 20.27 -8.73
CA LEU A 176 27.35 20.37 -7.65
C LEU A 176 28.73 19.81 -8.05
N GLU A 177 28.91 19.38 -9.30
CA GLU A 177 30.13 18.77 -9.83
C GLU A 177 30.59 17.51 -9.05
N ILE A 178 29.65 16.76 -8.47
CA ILE A 178 29.94 15.49 -7.76
C ILE A 178 29.89 14.33 -8.78
N PRO A 179 31.02 13.65 -9.05
CA PRO A 179 31.06 12.53 -10.00
C PRO A 179 30.27 11.34 -9.45
N HIS A 180 29.29 10.86 -10.21
CA HIS A 180 28.44 9.75 -9.81
C HIS A 180 27.96 8.94 -11.03
N ALA A 181 27.53 7.70 -10.78
CA ALA A 181 26.80 6.88 -11.73
C ALA A 181 25.41 6.52 -11.16
N ILE A 182 24.43 6.32 -12.03
CA ILE A 182 23.09 5.91 -11.63
C ILE A 182 22.86 4.47 -12.11
N ASP A 183 22.48 3.59 -11.20
CA ASP A 183 21.89 2.29 -11.56
C ASP A 183 20.51 2.14 -10.89
N GLY A 184 19.46 2.37 -11.69
CA GLY A 184 18.07 2.27 -11.23
C GLY A 184 17.72 3.29 -10.13
N SER A 185 17.66 2.83 -8.88
CA SER A 185 17.42 3.66 -7.69
C SER A 185 18.66 3.84 -6.81
N VAL A 186 19.81 3.31 -7.23
CA VAL A 186 21.10 3.42 -6.55
C VAL A 186 21.91 4.52 -7.21
N ILE A 187 22.53 5.37 -6.38
CA ILE A 187 23.55 6.32 -6.83
C ILE A 187 24.89 5.75 -6.39
N GLN A 188 25.72 5.41 -7.36
CA GLN A 188 27.07 4.90 -7.13
C GLN A 188 28.05 6.08 -7.13
N LEU A 189 28.71 6.28 -6.00
CA LEU A 189 29.87 7.16 -5.85
C LEU A 189 31.15 6.32 -5.98
N PHE A 190 32.32 6.97 -5.94
CA PHE A 190 33.60 6.28 -6.09
C PHE A 190 33.85 5.24 -4.98
N GLU A 191 33.43 5.53 -3.74
CA GLU A 191 33.68 4.68 -2.57
C GLU A 191 32.41 4.12 -1.91
N LEU A 192 31.23 4.59 -2.31
CA LEU A 192 29.97 4.28 -1.63
C LEU A 192 28.81 4.09 -2.61
N GLU A 193 27.95 3.13 -2.33
CA GLU A 193 26.67 2.98 -3.01
C GLU A 193 25.55 3.52 -2.11
N VAL A 194 24.86 4.56 -2.55
CA VAL A 194 23.79 5.19 -1.79
C VAL A 194 22.44 4.78 -2.39
N LEU A 195 21.71 3.94 -1.65
CA LEU A 195 20.37 3.53 -2.00
C LEU A 195 19.38 4.66 -1.72
N ALA A 196 18.71 5.17 -2.77
CA ALA A 196 17.70 6.22 -2.58
C ALA A 196 16.58 5.77 -1.63
N SER A 197 16.26 4.48 -1.56
CA SER A 197 15.26 3.93 -0.63
C SER A 197 15.71 3.98 0.84
N GLU A 198 17.00 3.84 1.10
CA GLU A 198 17.58 3.93 2.44
C GLU A 198 17.58 5.38 2.91
N VAL A 199 18.14 6.26 2.07
CA VAL A 199 18.18 7.71 2.37
C VAL A 199 16.80 8.30 2.45
N ASN A 200 15.80 7.81 1.71
CA ASN A 200 14.41 8.30 1.76
C ASN A 200 13.52 7.55 2.74
N GLY A 201 14.01 6.49 3.38
CA GLY A 201 13.29 5.74 4.40
C GLY A 201 12.75 6.65 5.51
N GLY A 202 11.59 6.32 6.07
CA GLY A 202 11.03 7.01 7.24
C GLY A 202 9.73 7.79 7.00
N PHE A 203 9.54 8.85 7.79
CA PHE A 203 8.24 9.52 7.96
C PHE A 203 7.77 10.31 6.74
N LEU A 204 8.69 10.83 5.91
CA LEU A 204 8.37 11.64 4.73
C LEU A 204 8.03 10.80 3.50
N SER A 205 7.14 9.82 3.68
CA SER A 205 6.68 8.94 2.61
C SER A 205 5.71 9.66 1.66
N ILE A 206 5.50 9.09 0.46
CA ILE A 206 4.45 9.54 -0.49
C ILE A 206 3.08 9.60 0.20
N PHE A 207 2.79 8.61 1.06
CA PHE A 207 1.54 8.51 1.79
C PHE A 207 1.37 9.63 2.82
N CYS A 208 2.44 9.99 3.53
CA CYS A 208 2.44 11.10 4.47
C CYS A 208 2.18 12.44 3.76
N LEU A 209 2.85 12.70 2.63
CA LEU A 209 2.63 13.91 1.85
C LEU A 209 1.23 13.94 1.20
N PHE A 210 0.69 12.78 0.81
CA PHE A 210 -0.69 12.68 0.36
C PHE A 210 -1.69 12.99 1.49
N PHE A 211 -1.42 12.52 2.72
CA PHE A 211 -2.19 12.90 3.90
C PHE A 211 -2.12 14.40 4.19
N ILE A 212 -0.95 15.03 4.10
CA ILE A 212 -0.80 16.49 4.29
C ILE A 212 -1.61 17.24 3.22
N ALA A 213 -1.54 16.81 1.95
CA ALA A 213 -2.32 17.39 0.87
C ALA A 213 -3.84 17.25 1.12
N CYS A 214 -4.30 16.07 1.56
CA CYS A 214 -5.68 15.83 1.96
C CYS A 214 -6.11 16.66 3.18
N SER A 215 -5.19 16.87 4.13
CA SER A 215 -5.39 17.70 5.32
C SER A 215 -5.54 19.17 4.93
N LEU A 216 -4.74 19.65 3.97
CA LEU A 216 -4.86 20.99 3.41
C LEU A 216 -6.19 21.16 2.67
N MET A 217 -6.62 20.17 1.89
CA MET A 217 -7.96 20.14 1.28
C MET A 217 -9.06 20.27 2.34
N ALA A 218 -8.98 19.48 3.41
CA ALA A 218 -9.96 19.52 4.49
C ALA A 218 -9.94 20.87 5.24
N TRP A 219 -8.74 21.40 5.51
CA TRP A 219 -8.56 22.69 6.16
C TRP A 219 -9.17 23.82 5.34
N LYS A 220 -8.87 23.87 4.04
CA LYS A 220 -9.34 24.88 3.09
C LYS A 220 -10.73 24.59 2.51
N ARG A 221 -11.41 23.53 2.98
CA ARG A 221 -12.77 23.14 2.56
C ARG A 221 -12.89 22.89 1.04
N VAL A 222 -11.83 22.36 0.45
CA VAL A 222 -11.75 22.04 -0.98
C VAL A 222 -12.66 20.85 -1.28
N SER A 223 -13.29 20.85 -2.45
CA SER A 223 -14.15 19.75 -2.88
C SER A 223 -13.37 18.46 -3.15
N LEU A 224 -13.97 17.31 -2.84
CA LEU A 224 -13.31 16.00 -2.99
C LEU A 224 -12.97 15.62 -4.43
N TRP A 225 -13.63 16.20 -5.44
CA TRP A 225 -13.32 15.88 -6.84
C TRP A 225 -11.93 16.39 -7.26
N LEU A 226 -11.36 17.37 -6.54
CA LEU A 226 -9.99 17.86 -6.76
C LEU A 226 -8.92 16.93 -6.17
N LEU A 227 -9.31 15.86 -5.48
CA LEU A 227 -8.39 14.91 -4.86
C LEU A 227 -7.29 14.41 -5.82
N PRO A 228 -7.55 14.07 -7.10
CA PRO A 228 -6.49 13.66 -8.02
C PRO A 228 -5.43 14.74 -8.26
N ALA A 229 -5.81 16.02 -8.33
CA ALA A 229 -4.86 17.12 -8.50
C ALA A 229 -3.95 17.26 -7.26
N TYR A 230 -4.51 17.10 -6.06
CA TYR A 230 -3.72 17.09 -4.82
C TYR A 230 -2.85 15.85 -4.67
N ALA A 231 -3.30 14.68 -5.16
CA ALA A 231 -2.49 13.47 -5.21
C ALA A 231 -1.27 13.65 -6.12
N ILE A 232 -1.46 14.24 -7.30
CA ILE A 232 -0.37 14.57 -8.23
C ILE A 232 0.59 15.59 -7.60
N ALA A 233 0.06 16.64 -6.95
CA ALA A 233 0.88 17.62 -6.24
C ALA A 233 1.70 16.99 -5.10
N ALA A 234 1.10 16.07 -4.33
CA ALA A 234 1.79 15.31 -3.30
C ALA A 234 2.90 14.43 -3.86
N LEU A 235 2.64 13.71 -4.96
CA LEU A 235 3.62 12.87 -5.63
C LEU A 235 4.80 13.70 -6.18
N ALA A 236 4.52 14.80 -6.87
CA ALA A 236 5.54 15.71 -7.38
C ALA A 236 6.39 16.33 -6.25
N THR A 237 5.72 16.76 -5.18
CA THR A 237 6.41 17.29 -3.98
C THR A 237 7.29 16.22 -3.34
N THR A 238 6.79 14.97 -3.25
CA THR A 238 7.57 13.86 -2.69
C THR A 238 8.83 13.62 -3.48
N ILE A 239 8.72 13.54 -4.81
CA ILE A 239 9.87 13.31 -5.68
C ILE A 239 10.92 14.41 -5.50
N LEU A 240 10.50 15.68 -5.52
CA LEU A 240 11.39 16.84 -5.42
C LEU A 240 12.08 16.89 -4.05
N VAL A 241 11.32 16.77 -2.97
CA VAL A 241 11.86 16.87 -1.60
C VAL A 241 12.79 15.70 -1.30
N ASN A 242 12.44 14.49 -1.73
CA ASN A 242 13.30 13.33 -1.59
C ASN A 242 14.57 13.44 -2.46
N ALA A 243 14.49 14.04 -3.66
CA ALA A 243 15.66 14.28 -4.48
C ALA A 243 16.61 15.27 -3.78
N SER A 244 16.09 16.38 -3.27
CA SER A 244 16.88 17.35 -2.50
C SER A 244 17.51 16.72 -1.25
N ARG A 245 16.80 15.82 -0.56
CA ARG A 245 17.30 15.09 0.61
C ARG A 245 18.44 14.14 0.25
N VAL A 246 18.30 13.37 -0.83
CA VAL A 246 19.37 12.48 -1.34
C VAL A 246 20.60 13.30 -1.75
N THR A 247 20.42 14.38 -2.51
CA THR A 247 21.52 15.28 -2.90
C THR A 247 22.20 15.88 -1.65
N PHE A 248 21.44 16.37 -0.68
CA PHE A 248 22.01 16.95 0.54
C PHE A 248 22.80 15.92 1.36
N HIS A 249 22.28 14.69 1.45
CA HIS A 249 22.97 13.59 2.14
C HIS A 249 24.29 13.24 1.46
N ILE A 250 24.30 13.07 0.14
CA ILE A 250 25.52 12.79 -0.64
C ILE A 250 26.51 13.96 -0.54
N PHE A 251 26.03 15.20 -0.66
CA PHE A 251 26.86 16.39 -0.50
C PHE A 251 27.49 16.47 0.90
N ALA A 252 26.74 16.12 1.95
CA ALA A 252 27.26 16.11 3.31
C ALA A 252 28.35 15.04 3.53
N ILE A 253 28.21 13.87 2.90
CA ILE A 253 29.23 12.80 2.94
C ILE A 253 30.46 13.24 2.16
N GLU A 254 30.30 13.61 0.89
CA GLU A 254 31.41 13.84 -0.04
C GLU A 254 32.15 15.16 0.24
N SER A 255 31.41 16.24 0.51
CA SER A 255 32.02 17.58 0.62
C SER A 255 32.37 18.00 2.05
N LEU A 256 31.71 17.43 3.06
CA LEU A 256 31.92 17.81 4.46
C LEU A 256 32.54 16.70 5.30
N GLU A 257 32.74 15.50 4.72
CA GLU A 257 33.23 14.30 5.43
C GLU A 257 32.47 14.06 6.74
N ILE A 258 31.17 14.40 6.77
CA ILE A 258 30.35 14.24 7.97
C ILE A 258 30.04 12.76 8.13
N ASP A 259 30.69 12.16 9.12
CA ASP A 259 30.47 10.78 9.52
C ASP A 259 28.99 10.57 9.89
N GLU A 260 28.35 9.57 9.27
CA GLU A 260 26.91 9.29 9.41
C GLU A 260 26.51 8.98 10.87
N ALA A 261 27.49 8.69 11.72
CA ALA A 261 27.32 8.45 13.15
C ALA A 261 26.71 9.64 13.92
N VAL A 262 26.65 10.86 13.35
CA VAL A 262 26.01 12.02 14.00
C VAL A 262 24.48 11.93 13.89
N SER A 263 23.88 11.20 14.85
CA SER A 263 22.46 10.81 14.90
C SER A 263 21.39 11.90 14.71
N TRP A 264 21.69 13.20 14.91
CA TRP A 264 20.68 14.26 14.80
C TRP A 264 20.51 14.82 13.39
N LEU A 265 21.53 14.72 12.54
CA LEU A 265 21.52 15.34 11.20
C LEU A 265 20.41 14.77 10.30
N PRO A 266 20.20 13.45 10.21
CA PRO A 266 19.09 12.90 9.42
C PRO A 266 17.72 13.38 9.90
N ILE A 267 17.55 13.55 11.23
CA ILE A 267 16.30 14.05 11.82
C ILE A 267 16.07 15.51 11.44
N ALA A 268 17.09 16.36 11.55
CA ALA A 268 17.01 17.77 11.17
C ALA A 268 16.76 17.95 9.67
N ALA A 269 17.44 17.16 8.84
CA ALA A 269 17.23 17.15 7.39
C ALA A 269 15.79 16.74 7.06
N ALA A 270 15.27 15.67 7.68
CA ALA A 270 13.89 15.22 7.49
C ALA A 270 12.86 16.26 7.96
N ALA A 271 13.09 16.92 9.10
CA ALA A 271 12.22 17.99 9.60
C ALA A 271 12.20 19.20 8.66
N THR A 272 13.37 19.63 8.20
CA THR A 272 13.52 20.75 7.25
C THR A 272 12.85 20.43 5.92
N ALA A 273 13.09 19.23 5.39
CA ALA A 273 12.43 18.70 4.21
C ALA A 273 10.90 18.65 4.38
N GLY A 274 10.40 18.27 5.56
CA GLY A 274 8.97 18.29 5.86
C GLY A 274 8.35 19.69 5.86
N ILE A 275 9.03 20.68 6.44
CA ILE A 275 8.58 22.07 6.39
C ILE A 275 8.55 22.58 4.95
N ALA A 276 9.61 22.32 4.18
CA ALA A 276 9.69 22.68 2.76
C ALA A 276 8.56 22.00 1.96
N ALA A 277 8.28 20.71 2.22
CA ALA A 277 7.21 19.98 1.56
C ALA A 277 5.83 20.61 1.83
N ILE A 278 5.56 21.02 3.08
CA ILE A 278 4.32 21.72 3.43
C ILE A 278 4.22 23.05 2.67
N ALA A 279 5.30 23.82 2.58
CA ALA A 279 5.33 25.08 1.84
C ALA A 279 5.09 24.87 0.34
N ILE A 280 5.72 23.87 -0.27
CA ILE A 280 5.53 23.51 -1.69
C ILE A 280 4.09 23.06 -1.94
N LEU A 281 3.52 22.20 -1.09
CA LEU A 281 2.11 21.79 -1.18
C LEU A 281 1.15 22.96 -1.03
N TYR A 282 1.48 23.92 -0.17
CA TYR A 282 0.70 25.15 -0.02
C TYR A 282 0.77 26.03 -1.29
N SER A 283 1.92 26.11 -1.94
CA SER A 283 2.06 26.75 -3.25
C SER A 283 1.26 26.03 -4.35
N PHE A 284 1.27 24.68 -4.37
CA PHE A 284 0.40 23.91 -5.26
C PHE A 284 -1.09 24.15 -4.99
N HIS A 285 -1.50 24.33 -3.73
CA HIS A 285 -2.86 24.73 -3.41
C HIS A 285 -3.21 26.05 -4.09
N HIS A 286 -2.34 27.06 -4.00
CA HIS A 286 -2.55 28.33 -4.70
C HIS A 286 -2.63 28.16 -6.22
N LEU A 287 -1.74 27.35 -6.82
CA LEU A 287 -1.75 27.04 -8.24
C LEU A 287 -3.07 26.37 -8.67
N ILE A 288 -3.51 25.35 -7.94
CA ILE A 288 -4.78 24.65 -8.18
C ILE A 288 -5.95 25.63 -8.04
N THR A 289 -5.95 26.48 -7.02
CA THR A 289 -7.03 27.49 -6.85
C THR A 289 -7.03 28.53 -7.96
N ALA A 290 -5.88 28.86 -8.55
CA ALA A 290 -5.78 29.76 -9.69
C ALA A 290 -6.31 29.10 -10.98
N PHE A 291 -5.94 27.85 -11.25
CA PHE A 291 -6.42 27.10 -12.41
C PHE A 291 -7.92 26.79 -12.34
N PHE A 292 -8.43 26.48 -11.15
CA PHE A 292 -9.84 26.22 -10.92
C PHE A 292 -10.54 27.43 -10.31
N HIS A 293 -10.05 28.65 -10.58
CA HIS A 293 -10.67 29.86 -10.07
C HIS A 293 -12.10 29.99 -10.62
N PHE A 294 -13.02 30.45 -9.79
CA PHE A 294 -14.39 30.67 -10.23
C PHE A 294 -14.48 31.87 -11.19
N VAL A 295 -15.13 31.68 -12.33
CA VAL A 295 -15.39 32.80 -13.25
C VAL A 295 -16.63 33.52 -12.75
N GLU A 296 -16.50 34.78 -12.36
CA GLU A 296 -17.62 35.58 -11.85
C GLU A 296 -18.77 35.61 -12.87
N PRO A 297 -20.02 35.37 -12.43
CA PRO A 297 -21.16 35.26 -13.31
C PRO A 297 -21.62 36.66 -13.69
N ASN A 298 -20.99 37.25 -14.70
CA ASN A 298 -21.56 38.38 -15.40
C ASN A 298 -22.84 37.96 -16.14
N GLN A 299 -23.70 38.90 -16.50
CA GLN A 299 -24.99 38.60 -17.17
C GLN A 299 -24.81 37.67 -18.39
N ASP A 300 -23.69 37.83 -19.12
CA ASP A 300 -23.33 36.99 -20.27
C ASP A 300 -22.76 35.61 -19.88
N ALA A 301 -22.08 35.51 -18.74
CA ALA A 301 -21.49 34.26 -18.26
C ALA A 301 -22.56 33.22 -17.87
N ASN A 302 -23.74 33.68 -17.45
CA ASN A 302 -24.88 32.82 -17.17
C ASN A 302 -25.48 32.19 -18.43
N VAL A 303 -25.14 32.65 -19.64
CA VAL A 303 -25.63 32.06 -20.89
C VAL A 303 -24.67 31.00 -21.43
N ASN A 304 -23.38 31.05 -21.07
CA ASN A 304 -22.37 30.14 -21.61
C ASN A 304 -22.34 28.80 -20.84
N PRO A 305 -22.71 27.66 -21.47
CA PRO A 305 -22.74 26.35 -20.81
C PRO A 305 -21.35 25.86 -20.40
N ILE A 306 -20.28 26.30 -21.06
CA ILE A 306 -18.90 25.97 -20.70
C ILE A 306 -18.55 26.67 -19.38
N VAL A 307 -18.89 27.95 -19.23
CA VAL A 307 -18.65 28.70 -18.00
C VAL A 307 -19.48 28.12 -16.86
N GLN A 308 -20.74 27.74 -17.09
CA GLN A 308 -21.55 27.04 -16.08
C GLN A 308 -20.94 25.69 -15.68
N GLY A 309 -20.49 24.89 -16.65
CA GLY A 309 -19.84 23.60 -16.41
C GLY A 309 -18.53 23.76 -15.63
N PHE A 310 -17.70 24.71 -16.05
CA PHE A 310 -16.45 25.05 -15.37
C PHE A 310 -16.72 25.59 -13.96
N ASN A 311 -17.73 26.44 -13.79
CA ASN A 311 -18.12 26.98 -12.49
C ASN A 311 -18.73 25.95 -11.53
N LYS A 312 -19.28 24.86 -12.08
CA LYS A 312 -19.67 23.67 -11.30
C LYS A 312 -18.45 22.84 -10.89
N LEU A 313 -17.39 22.90 -11.68
CA LEU A 313 -16.08 22.30 -11.46
C LEU A 313 -15.06 23.28 -10.87
N SER A 314 -15.44 24.47 -10.42
CA SER A 314 -14.46 25.44 -9.93
C SER A 314 -14.38 25.42 -8.41
N TYR A 315 -13.29 25.97 -7.89
CA TYR A 315 -13.06 26.16 -6.48
C TYR A 315 -14.04 27.20 -5.92
N MET A 316 -14.95 26.76 -5.04
CA MET A 316 -15.89 27.67 -4.38
C MET A 316 -15.28 28.27 -3.12
N ASN A 317 -14.80 29.51 -3.22
CA ASN A 317 -14.32 30.30 -2.10
C ASN A 317 -15.39 30.48 -0.98
N GLU A 318 -14.96 30.78 0.24
CA GLU A 318 -15.82 30.98 1.43
C GLU A 318 -16.79 32.15 1.25
N ASN A 319 -16.35 33.24 0.61
CA ASN A 319 -17.19 34.42 0.34
C ASN A 319 -18.41 34.06 -0.52
N ARG A 320 -18.24 33.18 -1.51
CA ARG A 320 -19.34 32.70 -2.36
C ARG A 320 -20.23 31.67 -1.66
N ALA A 321 -19.72 30.93 -0.67
CA ALA A 321 -20.58 30.12 0.20
C ALA A 321 -21.68 30.97 0.81
N PHE A 322 -21.32 32.19 1.22
CA PHE A 322 -22.19 33.15 1.86
C PHE A 322 -23.22 33.72 0.88
N GLU A 323 -22.79 34.09 -0.33
CA GLU A 323 -23.69 34.59 -1.38
C GLU A 323 -24.69 33.53 -1.86
N GLU A 324 -24.23 32.31 -2.17
CA GLU A 324 -25.15 31.23 -2.54
C GLU A 324 -26.06 30.83 -1.39
N MET A 325 -25.60 30.91 -0.14
CA MET A 325 -26.46 30.68 1.04
C MET A 325 -27.60 31.70 1.12
N SER A 326 -27.35 32.97 0.77
CA SER A 326 -28.39 33.99 0.75
C SER A 326 -29.50 33.65 -0.26
N GLN A 327 -29.12 33.09 -1.42
CA GLN A 327 -30.05 32.70 -2.48
C GLN A 327 -30.74 31.36 -2.20
N TYR A 328 -30.05 30.41 -1.56
CA TYR A 328 -30.62 29.12 -1.17
C TYR A 328 -31.59 29.22 0.02
N ARG A 329 -31.45 30.24 0.89
CA ARG A 329 -32.40 30.50 1.99
C ARG A 329 -33.84 30.66 1.49
N SER A 330 -34.01 31.07 0.24
CA SER A 330 -35.29 31.21 -0.46
C SER A 330 -35.88 29.88 -0.96
N ARG A 331 -35.04 28.85 -1.17
CA ARG A 331 -35.45 27.53 -1.73
C ARG A 331 -35.53 26.41 -0.68
N GLU A 332 -34.86 26.55 0.46
CA GLU A 332 -34.69 25.48 1.46
C GLU A 332 -35.94 25.17 2.32
N GLY A 333 -37.11 25.67 1.92
CA GLY A 333 -38.36 25.51 2.67
C GLY A 333 -39.01 24.12 2.62
N ARG A 334 -38.54 23.14 1.83
CA ARG A 334 -39.29 21.87 1.61
C ARG A 334 -38.48 20.62 1.27
N ASP A 335 -37.21 20.51 1.65
CA ASP A 335 -36.53 19.20 1.58
C ASP A 335 -36.94 18.34 2.78
N GLU A 336 -38.17 17.80 2.72
CA GLU A 336 -38.68 16.81 3.65
C GLU A 336 -37.76 15.59 3.63
N ALA A 337 -37.36 15.11 4.81
CA ALA A 337 -36.55 13.92 4.92
C ALA A 337 -37.32 12.74 4.32
N VAL A 338 -36.67 11.96 3.44
CA VAL A 338 -37.30 10.75 2.88
C VAL A 338 -37.63 9.80 4.03
N PRO A 339 -38.91 9.51 4.29
CA PRO A 339 -39.27 8.59 5.35
C PRO A 339 -38.78 7.19 4.98
N ILE A 340 -38.00 6.57 5.87
CA ILE A 340 -37.61 5.17 5.72
C ILE A 340 -38.77 4.35 6.27
N ALA A 341 -39.31 3.44 5.46
CA ALA A 341 -40.32 2.51 5.93
C ALA A 341 -39.77 1.71 7.12
N SER A 342 -40.59 1.49 8.15
CA SER A 342 -40.18 0.76 9.37
C SER A 342 -39.56 -0.62 9.06
N THR A 343 -40.09 -1.30 8.04
CA THR A 343 -39.56 -2.58 7.53
C THR A 343 -38.16 -2.46 6.96
N ALA A 344 -37.87 -1.41 6.18
CA ALA A 344 -36.53 -1.16 5.64
C ALA A 344 -35.52 -0.81 6.76
N TRP A 345 -35.97 -0.08 7.79
CA TRP A 345 -35.15 0.20 8.97
C TRP A 345 -34.80 -1.09 9.75
N MET A 346 -35.79 -1.95 10.02
CA MET A 346 -35.54 -3.25 10.68
C MET A 346 -34.62 -4.14 9.85
N GLY A 347 -34.79 -4.17 8.52
CA GLY A 347 -33.90 -4.88 7.60
C GLY A 347 -32.45 -4.38 7.69
N LEU A 348 -32.26 -3.05 7.70
CA LEU A 348 -30.93 -2.45 7.84
C LEU A 348 -30.26 -2.80 9.19
N VAL A 349 -31.02 -2.76 10.29
CA VAL A 349 -30.54 -3.17 11.62
C VAL A 349 -30.15 -4.64 11.63
N GLY A 350 -30.96 -5.52 11.05
CA GLY A 350 -30.68 -6.95 10.93
C GLY A 350 -29.42 -7.23 10.11
N ILE A 351 -29.27 -6.58 8.96
CA ILE A 351 -28.07 -6.69 8.11
C ILE A 351 -26.83 -6.17 8.85
N GLY A 352 -26.94 -5.00 9.50
CA GLY A 352 -25.84 -4.44 10.29
C GLY A 352 -25.40 -5.37 11.42
N ALA A 353 -26.34 -5.91 12.20
CA ALA A 353 -26.04 -6.85 13.29
C ALA A 353 -25.37 -8.13 12.78
N LEU A 354 -25.87 -8.70 11.68
CA LEU A 354 -25.30 -9.89 11.04
C LEU A 354 -23.87 -9.62 10.55
N LEU A 355 -23.65 -8.53 9.82
CA LEU A 355 -22.32 -8.16 9.32
C LEU A 355 -21.35 -7.87 10.47
N ALA A 356 -21.79 -7.22 11.55
CA ALA A 356 -20.96 -6.99 12.72
C ALA A 356 -20.52 -8.30 13.39
N LEU A 357 -21.46 -9.24 13.59
CA LEU A 357 -21.15 -10.56 14.13
C LEU A 357 -20.15 -11.31 13.25
N LEU A 358 -20.39 -11.33 11.93
CA LEU A 358 -19.50 -11.99 10.97
C LEU A 358 -18.11 -11.33 10.92
N SER A 359 -18.02 -10.01 10.97
CA SER A 359 -16.74 -9.28 11.05
C SER A 359 -15.97 -9.66 12.31
N VAL A 360 -16.62 -9.80 13.47
CA VAL A 360 -15.97 -10.24 14.71
C VAL A 360 -15.49 -11.68 14.60
N VAL A 361 -16.34 -12.60 14.13
CA VAL A 361 -15.94 -13.99 13.88
C VAL A 361 -14.74 -14.05 12.93
N GLN A 362 -14.72 -13.19 11.91
CA GLN A 362 -13.63 -13.13 10.96
C GLN A 362 -12.31 -12.64 11.57
N VAL A 363 -12.33 -11.71 12.52
CA VAL A 363 -11.12 -11.29 13.26
C VAL A 363 -10.54 -12.46 14.05
N PHE A 364 -11.36 -13.31 14.66
CA PHE A 364 -10.91 -14.48 15.41
C PHE A 364 -10.48 -15.66 14.53
N ARG A 365 -11.07 -15.80 13.33
CA ARG A 365 -10.71 -16.86 12.37
C ARG A 365 -9.54 -16.49 11.50
N SER A 366 -9.38 -15.20 11.19
CA SER A 366 -8.17 -14.71 10.54
C SER A 366 -7.04 -15.06 11.50
N PRO A 367 -6.03 -15.85 11.09
CA PRO A 367 -4.80 -15.87 11.84
C PRO A 367 -4.44 -14.39 11.97
N ILE A 368 -4.35 -13.90 13.21
CA ILE A 368 -3.67 -12.63 13.46
C ILE A 368 -2.38 -12.83 12.70
N VAL A 369 -2.17 -12.02 11.66
CA VAL A 369 -0.96 -12.05 10.85
C VAL A 369 0.13 -11.56 11.79
N SER A 370 0.48 -12.38 12.78
CA SER A 370 1.76 -12.40 13.46
C SER A 370 2.70 -12.92 12.40
N ASP A 371 2.97 -12.01 11.46
CA ASP A 371 3.96 -12.01 10.40
C ASP A 371 4.13 -13.35 9.63
N ASP A 372 4.12 -13.25 8.30
CA ASP A 372 4.71 -14.26 7.39
C ASP A 372 6.13 -14.70 7.83
N LYS A 373 6.77 -13.98 8.75
CA LYS A 373 8.03 -14.29 9.42
C LYS A 373 8.01 -15.54 10.29
N LEU A 374 6.90 -15.96 10.90
CA LEU A 374 6.94 -17.13 11.81
C LEU A 374 7.11 -18.46 11.06
N VAL A 375 6.69 -18.55 9.80
CA VAL A 375 6.68 -19.83 9.07
C VAL A 375 8.01 -20.14 8.38
N ALA A 376 8.81 -19.10 8.10
CA ALA A 376 10.08 -19.22 7.39
C ALA A 376 11.25 -18.76 8.27
N THR A 377 11.29 -19.10 9.57
CA THR A 377 12.47 -18.74 10.40
C THR A 377 13.63 -19.70 10.21
N LYS A 378 13.38 -20.93 9.78
CA LYS A 378 14.39 -21.97 9.67
C LYS A 378 14.90 -22.07 8.23
N VAL A 379 16.22 -21.96 8.07
CA VAL A 379 16.91 -22.33 6.83
C VAL A 379 16.54 -23.78 6.47
N LEU A 380 15.99 -23.98 5.27
CA LEU A 380 15.46 -25.29 4.85
C LEU A 380 16.61 -26.27 4.52
N LEU A 381 17.66 -25.75 3.91
CA LEU A 381 18.83 -26.50 3.50
C LEU A 381 20.10 -25.65 3.67
N ALA A 382 21.20 -26.26 4.11
CA ALA A 382 22.53 -25.63 4.07
C ALA A 382 23.39 -26.40 3.06
N PRO A 383 23.31 -26.07 1.76
CA PRO A 383 24.07 -26.78 0.73
C PRO A 383 25.57 -26.51 0.89
N ASP A 384 26.40 -27.47 0.47
CA ASP A 384 27.85 -27.36 0.42
C ASP A 384 28.34 -26.80 -0.92
N GLU A 385 29.62 -26.46 -1.01
CA GLU A 385 30.22 -25.92 -2.25
C GLU A 385 30.06 -26.88 -3.43
N ASN A 386 30.08 -28.19 -3.16
CA ASN A 386 30.01 -29.26 -4.15
C ASN A 386 28.59 -29.72 -4.47
N PHE A 387 27.56 -29.03 -3.96
CA PHE A 387 26.16 -29.44 -4.03
C PHE A 387 25.69 -29.77 -5.45
N PHE A 388 26.20 -29.03 -6.45
CA PHE A 388 25.82 -29.19 -7.85
C PHE A 388 26.83 -29.96 -8.72
N ASN A 389 27.95 -30.46 -8.16
CA ASN A 389 28.99 -31.16 -8.93
C ASN A 389 28.51 -32.49 -9.52
N ALA A 390 27.46 -33.09 -8.96
CA ALA A 390 26.84 -34.29 -9.50
C ALA A 390 26.12 -34.04 -10.84
N VAL A 391 25.74 -32.79 -11.12
CA VAL A 391 25.03 -32.40 -12.33
C VAL A 391 26.06 -32.12 -13.43
N LYS A 392 26.42 -33.17 -14.18
CA LYS A 392 27.31 -33.04 -15.35
C LYS A 392 26.54 -32.43 -16.53
N ILE A 393 26.95 -31.24 -16.94
CA ILE A 393 26.53 -30.55 -18.16
C ILE A 393 27.79 -30.29 -18.96
N GLN A 394 27.79 -30.57 -20.27
CA GLN A 394 29.03 -30.56 -21.05
C GLN A 394 29.63 -29.16 -21.17
N ALA A 395 28.77 -28.15 -21.31
CA ALA A 395 29.19 -26.76 -21.48
C ALA A 395 29.27 -25.93 -20.18
N ALA A 396 28.71 -26.42 -19.06
CA ALA A 396 28.69 -25.66 -17.81
C ALA A 396 29.84 -26.05 -16.87
N LYS A 397 30.56 -25.06 -16.37
CA LYS A 397 31.63 -25.23 -15.38
C LYS A 397 31.38 -24.31 -14.19
N ILE A 398 31.18 -24.88 -13.01
CA ILE A 398 31.07 -24.13 -11.75
C ILE A 398 32.49 -23.90 -11.21
N GLU A 399 32.78 -22.66 -10.82
CA GLU A 399 34.14 -22.23 -10.43
C GLU A 399 34.20 -21.75 -8.98
N SER A 400 33.16 -21.09 -8.48
CA SER A 400 33.12 -20.56 -7.12
C SER A 400 31.76 -20.76 -6.47
N HIS A 401 31.76 -20.81 -5.14
CA HIS A 401 30.57 -20.76 -4.29
C HIS A 401 30.72 -19.60 -3.32
N SER A 402 29.63 -18.86 -3.12
CA SER A 402 29.55 -17.79 -2.13
C SER A 402 28.25 -17.89 -1.35
N LEU A 403 28.36 -17.62 -0.05
CA LEU A 403 27.25 -17.55 0.87
C LEU A 403 27.03 -16.10 1.26
N THR A 404 25.82 -15.61 1.05
CA THR A 404 25.38 -14.29 1.51
C THR A 404 24.22 -14.48 2.48
N MET A 405 24.40 -13.96 3.69
CA MET A 405 23.30 -13.79 4.64
C MET A 405 22.84 -12.34 4.56
N THR A 406 21.58 -12.12 4.26
CA THR A 406 20.99 -10.79 4.22
C THR A 406 20.07 -10.63 5.42
N GLU A 407 20.45 -9.76 6.35
CA GLU A 407 19.56 -9.33 7.42
C GLU A 407 18.37 -8.60 6.80
N GLN A 408 17.15 -9.08 7.08
CA GLN A 408 15.96 -8.31 6.78
C GLN A 408 15.65 -7.43 7.98
N ASN A 409 15.40 -6.12 7.74
CA ASN A 409 15.05 -5.12 8.75
C ASN A 409 13.96 -5.53 9.74
N ASN A 410 13.22 -6.59 9.46
CA ASN A 410 12.17 -7.08 10.32
C ASN A 410 11.96 -8.60 10.23
N GLY A 411 12.81 -9.40 9.57
CA GLY A 411 12.55 -10.81 9.25
C GLY A 411 13.71 -11.75 9.60
N PRO A 412 13.52 -13.08 9.47
CA PRO A 412 14.63 -14.02 9.55
C PRO A 412 15.67 -13.68 8.48
N GLU A 413 16.95 -13.93 8.79
CA GLU A 413 18.03 -13.77 7.84
C GLU A 413 17.74 -14.57 6.57
N LEU A 414 17.75 -13.90 5.43
CA LEU A 414 17.67 -14.57 4.14
C LEU A 414 19.04 -15.18 3.84
N ARG A 415 19.07 -16.50 3.73
CA ARG A 415 20.22 -17.23 3.23
C ARG A 415 20.16 -17.29 1.72
N SER A 416 21.23 -16.81 1.09
CA SER A 416 21.44 -16.90 -0.34
C SER A 416 22.75 -17.62 -0.63
N ASP A 417 22.67 -18.84 -1.13
CA ASP A 417 23.82 -19.59 -1.63
C ASP A 417 23.93 -19.38 -3.15
N SER A 418 25.11 -19.00 -3.62
CA SER A 418 25.36 -18.68 -5.03
C SER A 418 26.55 -19.47 -5.55
N TRP A 419 26.41 -20.05 -6.74
CA TRP A 419 27.46 -20.72 -7.49
C TRP A 419 27.69 -19.96 -8.79
N GLU A 420 28.92 -19.53 -9.02
CA GLU A 420 29.30 -18.79 -10.23
C GLU A 420 30.21 -19.66 -11.10
N GLY A 421 30.10 -19.46 -12.40
CA GLY A 421 30.76 -20.29 -13.39
C GLY A 421 30.58 -19.76 -14.82
N THR A 422 30.84 -20.63 -15.77
CA THR A 422 30.75 -20.33 -17.21
C THR A 422 29.90 -21.36 -17.93
N PHE A 423 29.22 -20.91 -18.98
CA PHE A 423 28.51 -21.76 -19.95
C PHE A 423 28.96 -21.36 -21.36
N GLY A 424 29.92 -22.10 -21.92
CA GLY A 424 30.66 -21.63 -23.10
C GLY A 424 31.35 -20.30 -22.80
N ASP A 425 31.04 -19.27 -23.59
CA ASP A 425 31.57 -17.89 -23.40
C ASP A 425 30.68 -17.02 -22.51
N ALA A 426 29.54 -17.55 -22.02
CA ALA A 426 28.59 -16.82 -21.18
C ALA A 426 28.91 -17.01 -19.68
N GLN A 427 28.58 -16.01 -18.86
CA GLN A 427 28.64 -16.12 -17.40
C GLN A 427 27.41 -16.85 -16.89
N LEU A 428 27.59 -17.81 -15.99
CA LEU A 428 26.55 -18.62 -15.38
C LEU A 428 26.54 -18.37 -13.87
N LYS A 429 25.36 -18.09 -13.31
CA LYS A 429 25.13 -17.96 -11.87
C LYS A 429 23.92 -18.79 -11.46
N ILE A 430 24.10 -19.73 -10.53
CA ILE A 430 23.02 -20.49 -9.92
C ILE A 430 22.87 -19.98 -8.49
N GLN A 431 21.65 -19.71 -8.04
CA GLN A 431 21.42 -19.18 -6.70
C GLN A 431 20.22 -19.86 -6.06
N ILE A 432 20.35 -20.19 -4.78
CA ILE A 432 19.26 -20.67 -3.93
C ILE A 432 19.01 -19.62 -2.86
N THR A 433 17.80 -19.07 -2.82
CA THR A 433 17.36 -18.10 -1.80
C THR A 433 16.29 -18.71 -0.92
N GLN A 434 16.50 -18.66 0.39
CA GLN A 434 15.64 -19.29 1.39
C GLN A 434 15.83 -18.65 2.77
N PRO A 435 14.90 -18.89 3.70
CA PRO A 435 13.55 -19.39 3.45
C PRO A 435 12.66 -18.24 2.94
N LEU A 436 11.83 -18.53 1.93
CA LEU A 436 10.86 -17.59 1.37
C LEU A 436 9.44 -18.07 1.63
N VAL A 437 8.50 -17.12 1.67
CA VAL A 437 7.07 -17.42 1.88
C VAL A 437 6.36 -17.43 0.53
N GLY A 438 6.16 -18.65 0.01
CA GLY A 438 5.55 -18.88 -1.29
C GLY A 438 6.36 -18.37 -2.47
N TRP A 439 5.69 -18.19 -3.62
CA TRP A 439 6.35 -17.82 -4.88
C TRP A 439 6.82 -16.36 -4.91
N TRP A 440 8.11 -16.17 -5.24
CA TRP A 440 8.71 -14.86 -5.52
C TRP A 440 8.94 -14.67 -7.03
N GLU A 441 8.53 -13.52 -7.56
CA GLU A 441 8.72 -13.21 -8.99
C GLU A 441 10.08 -12.49 -9.18
N LEU A 442 11.13 -13.27 -9.41
CA LEU A 442 12.52 -12.80 -9.49
C LEU A 442 12.77 -11.81 -10.64
N SER A 443 11.99 -11.92 -11.73
CA SER A 443 12.06 -10.98 -12.86
C SER A 443 11.82 -9.51 -12.45
N ASN A 444 11.04 -9.27 -11.39
CA ASN A 444 10.83 -7.91 -10.86
C ASN A 444 12.09 -7.35 -10.17
N GLY A 445 12.87 -8.20 -9.50
CA GLY A 445 14.14 -7.80 -8.88
C GLY A 445 15.15 -7.38 -9.94
N TYR A 446 15.31 -8.18 -10.99
CA TYR A 446 16.18 -7.79 -12.12
C TYR A 446 15.70 -6.51 -12.83
N ARG A 447 14.38 -6.30 -12.94
CA ARG A 447 13.84 -5.03 -13.46
C ARG A 447 14.20 -3.83 -12.59
N GLN A 448 14.40 -4.02 -11.29
CA GLN A 448 14.89 -2.97 -10.38
C GLN A 448 16.38 -2.69 -10.61
N LEU A 449 17.17 -3.72 -10.93
CA LEU A 449 18.59 -3.63 -11.33
C LEU A 449 18.79 -3.20 -12.80
N GLY A 450 17.87 -2.44 -13.38
CA GLY A 450 18.00 -1.92 -14.74
C GLY A 450 17.74 -2.90 -15.89
N TRP A 451 17.41 -4.17 -15.64
CA TRP A 451 17.14 -5.13 -16.72
C TRP A 451 15.74 -4.95 -17.33
N GLU A 452 15.68 -4.89 -18.66
CA GLU A 452 14.43 -4.90 -19.41
C GLU A 452 13.97 -6.35 -19.62
N VAL A 453 12.78 -6.70 -19.10
CA VAL A 453 12.18 -8.03 -19.33
C VAL A 453 11.58 -8.06 -20.73
N LEU A 454 12.27 -8.71 -21.68
CA LEU A 454 11.83 -8.84 -23.07
C LEU A 454 10.75 -9.90 -23.24
N ASP A 455 10.91 -11.01 -22.52
CA ASP A 455 10.04 -12.18 -22.63
C ASP A 455 9.94 -12.89 -21.28
N ARG A 456 8.78 -13.48 -20.98
CA ARG A 456 8.53 -14.21 -19.73
C ARG A 456 7.50 -15.30 -19.95
N ASP A 457 8.00 -16.52 -20.11
CA ASP A 457 7.19 -17.71 -20.37
C ASP A 457 7.22 -18.69 -19.22
N THR A 458 6.15 -19.47 -19.14
CA THR A 458 6.05 -20.64 -18.26
C THR A 458 6.31 -21.87 -19.10
N VAL A 459 7.49 -22.44 -18.97
CA VAL A 459 7.95 -23.56 -19.81
C VAL A 459 7.61 -24.87 -19.11
N ALA A 460 6.86 -25.74 -19.80
CA ALA A 460 6.63 -27.10 -19.36
C ALA A 460 7.87 -27.94 -19.66
N ALA A 461 8.35 -28.70 -18.68
CA ALA A 461 9.55 -29.52 -18.87
C ALA A 461 9.38 -30.64 -19.91
N THR A 462 8.14 -30.99 -20.26
CA THR A 462 7.82 -32.04 -21.25
C THR A 462 7.95 -31.58 -22.70
N GLU A 463 7.93 -30.28 -23.00
CA GLU A 463 7.97 -29.77 -24.39
C GLU A 463 9.32 -30.01 -25.07
N ASP A 464 10.40 -30.09 -24.31
CA ASP A 464 11.77 -30.23 -24.83
C ASP A 464 12.20 -31.70 -25.03
N GLY A 465 11.25 -32.64 -25.13
CA GLY A 465 11.54 -34.07 -25.37
C GLY A 465 12.14 -34.80 -24.16
N ILE A 466 11.99 -34.24 -22.96
CA ILE A 466 12.44 -34.86 -21.71
C ILE A 466 11.41 -35.91 -21.28
N GLU A 467 11.55 -37.13 -21.80
CA GLU A 467 10.88 -38.30 -21.21
C GLU A 467 11.52 -38.59 -19.85
N SER A 468 10.91 -38.04 -18.79
CA SER A 468 11.30 -38.35 -17.42
C SER A 468 10.16 -39.06 -16.72
N ASP A 469 10.40 -40.33 -16.36
CA ASP A 469 9.49 -41.21 -15.61
C ASP A 469 9.07 -40.68 -14.22
N LYS A 470 9.65 -39.58 -13.74
CA LYS A 470 9.28 -38.96 -12.46
C LYS A 470 8.38 -37.74 -12.66
N ASP A 471 7.15 -37.82 -12.17
CA ASP A 471 6.16 -36.73 -12.09
C ASP A 471 6.69 -35.41 -11.51
N ALA A 472 7.75 -35.45 -10.69
CA ALA A 472 8.37 -34.25 -10.14
C ALA A 472 9.09 -33.41 -11.20
N LEU A 473 9.66 -34.05 -12.23
CA LEU A 473 10.47 -33.39 -13.24
C LEU A 473 9.62 -32.70 -14.33
N SER A 474 8.32 -33.03 -14.44
CA SER A 474 7.40 -32.45 -15.43
C SER A 474 6.85 -31.07 -15.04
N LYS A 475 7.01 -30.63 -13.77
CA LYS A 475 6.45 -29.37 -13.30
C LYS A 475 7.02 -28.17 -14.06
N PRO A 476 6.20 -27.15 -14.38
CA PRO A 476 6.66 -26.00 -15.15
C PRO A 476 7.61 -25.12 -14.32
N PHE A 477 8.49 -24.40 -15.02
CA PHE A 477 9.34 -23.35 -14.45
C PHE A 477 9.20 -22.05 -15.26
N ILE A 478 9.66 -20.93 -14.69
CA ILE A 478 9.67 -19.67 -15.45
C ILE A 478 10.99 -19.53 -16.19
N TYR A 479 10.87 -19.14 -17.46
CA TYR A 479 11.94 -18.66 -18.29
C TYR A 479 11.69 -17.17 -18.58
N ALA A 480 12.66 -16.31 -18.32
CA ALA A 480 12.60 -14.91 -18.65
C ALA A 480 13.84 -14.50 -19.44
N ARG A 481 13.64 -13.85 -20.58
CA ARG A 481 14.71 -13.23 -21.36
C ARG A 481 14.79 -11.75 -20.99
N LEU A 482 15.97 -11.33 -20.59
CA LEU A 482 16.25 -9.98 -20.13
C LEU A 482 17.27 -9.31 -21.06
N ARG A 483 17.25 -7.98 -21.12
CA ARG A 483 18.23 -7.18 -21.85
C ARG A 483 18.64 -5.97 -21.01
N GLN A 484 19.92 -5.65 -21.02
CA GLN A 484 20.45 -4.40 -20.50
C GLN A 484 21.01 -3.59 -21.68
N GLN A 485 20.66 -2.31 -21.79
CA GLN A 485 21.01 -1.49 -22.96
C GLN A 485 22.35 -0.76 -22.81
N GLU A 486 22.79 -0.47 -21.58
CA GLU A 486 24.01 0.30 -21.29
C GLU A 486 24.75 -0.35 -20.11
N PRO A 487 26.10 -0.35 -20.08
CA PRO A 487 27.04 0.21 -21.06
C PRO A 487 27.34 -0.69 -22.28
N GLU A 488 27.10 -2.00 -22.18
CA GLU A 488 27.14 -2.94 -23.30
C GLU A 488 25.76 -3.60 -23.46
N LEU A 489 25.38 -3.95 -24.69
CA LEU A 489 24.12 -4.64 -24.94
C LEU A 489 24.24 -6.09 -24.47
N LEU A 490 23.90 -6.32 -23.20
CA LEU A 490 23.93 -7.65 -22.58
C LEU A 490 22.57 -8.32 -22.70
N GLN A 491 22.59 -9.59 -23.07
CA GLN A 491 21.43 -10.46 -23.02
C GLN A 491 21.53 -11.39 -21.83
N SER A 492 20.42 -11.58 -21.15
CA SER A 492 20.35 -12.46 -20.01
C SER A 492 19.20 -13.45 -20.14
N TYR A 493 19.43 -14.66 -19.66
CA TYR A 493 18.46 -15.75 -19.64
C TYR A 493 18.31 -16.21 -18.20
N LEU A 494 17.12 -16.00 -17.64
CA LEU A 494 16.80 -16.30 -16.25
C LEU A 494 15.81 -17.47 -16.19
N PHE A 495 16.17 -18.50 -15.45
CA PHE A 495 15.35 -19.66 -15.18
C PHE A 495 15.11 -19.73 -13.68
N PHE A 496 13.87 -19.91 -13.24
CA PHE A 496 13.62 -20.03 -11.80
C PHE A 496 12.38 -20.84 -11.45
N SER A 497 12.42 -21.43 -10.25
CA SER A 497 11.38 -22.29 -9.70
C SER A 497 11.45 -22.28 -8.16
N SER A 498 10.35 -22.62 -7.51
CA SER A 498 10.27 -22.77 -6.05
C SER A 498 10.27 -24.25 -5.68
N VAL A 499 10.94 -24.62 -4.60
CA VAL A 499 10.86 -25.96 -4.00
C VAL A 499 10.45 -25.79 -2.55
N ASP A 500 9.36 -26.43 -2.13
CA ASP A 500 8.90 -26.32 -0.74
C ASP A 500 9.77 -27.10 0.23
N GLU A 501 9.56 -26.88 1.54
CA GLU A 501 10.23 -27.59 2.63
C GLU A 501 10.07 -29.12 2.58
N HIS A 502 9.14 -29.66 1.80
CA HIS A 502 8.93 -31.09 1.58
C HIS A 502 9.62 -31.60 0.30
N GLY A 503 10.40 -30.72 -0.37
CA GLY A 503 11.05 -31.02 -1.63
C GLY A 503 10.09 -31.18 -2.80
N LYS A 504 8.84 -30.69 -2.68
CA LYS A 504 7.90 -30.65 -3.80
C LYS A 504 8.18 -29.38 -4.61
N ILE A 505 8.40 -29.58 -5.91
CA ILE A 505 8.57 -28.48 -6.85
C ILE A 505 7.23 -27.76 -7.01
N GLY A 506 7.22 -26.48 -6.66
CA GLY A 506 6.05 -25.61 -6.78
C GLY A 506 5.76 -25.24 -8.23
N GLU A 507 4.48 -25.16 -8.56
CA GLU A 507 4.04 -24.73 -9.88
C GLU A 507 4.25 -23.22 -10.05
N ALA A 508 5.00 -22.86 -11.09
CA ALA A 508 5.13 -21.50 -11.54
C ALA A 508 3.73 -20.91 -11.81
N PRO A 509 3.32 -19.85 -11.10
CA PRO A 509 2.01 -19.28 -11.31
C PRO A 509 1.95 -18.61 -12.67
N THR A 510 0.87 -18.89 -13.41
CA THR A 510 0.50 -18.09 -14.58
C THR A 510 0.21 -16.65 -14.15
N GLY A 511 0.30 -15.67 -15.05
CA GLY A 511 0.14 -14.25 -14.69
C GLY A 511 -1.13 -13.97 -13.86
N PHE A 512 -2.27 -14.55 -14.26
CA PHE A 512 -3.53 -14.44 -13.54
C PHE A 512 -3.55 -15.25 -12.24
N GLU A 513 -3.01 -16.47 -12.23
CA GLU A 513 -2.89 -17.25 -11.00
C GLU A 513 -1.99 -16.60 -9.97
N SER A 514 -0.94 -15.87 -10.37
CA SER A 514 -0.07 -15.19 -9.44
C SER A 514 -0.82 -14.08 -8.71
N LEU A 515 -1.67 -13.35 -9.44
CA LEU A 515 -2.54 -12.32 -8.90
C LEU A 515 -3.62 -12.94 -8.02
N LEU A 516 -4.24 -14.04 -8.47
CA LEU A 516 -5.26 -14.76 -7.70
C LEU A 516 -4.67 -15.40 -6.45
N LYS A 517 -3.48 -16.00 -6.51
CA LYS A 517 -2.75 -16.54 -5.35
C LYS A 517 -2.40 -15.39 -4.41
N ARG A 518 -1.81 -14.27 -4.87
CA ARG A 518 -1.55 -13.09 -4.03
C ARG A 518 -2.82 -12.56 -3.37
N LEU A 519 -3.91 -12.48 -4.13
CA LEU A 519 -5.21 -12.11 -3.60
C LEU A 519 -5.68 -13.13 -2.56
N LYS A 520 -5.62 -14.43 -2.86
CA LYS A 520 -6.01 -15.54 -1.97
C LYS A 520 -5.19 -15.57 -0.68
N ARG A 521 -3.90 -15.27 -0.77
CA ARG A 521 -2.97 -15.07 0.35
C ARG A 521 -3.41 -13.92 1.24
N ARG A 522 -3.63 -12.74 0.64
CA ARG A 522 -4.16 -11.57 1.34
C ARG A 522 -5.57 -11.79 1.91
N MET A 523 -6.35 -12.65 1.28
CA MET A 523 -7.68 -13.06 1.70
C MET A 523 -7.67 -14.19 2.75
N GLY A 524 -6.50 -14.61 3.25
CA GLY A 524 -6.39 -15.67 4.25
C GLY A 524 -6.94 -17.03 3.82
N PHE A 525 -7.22 -17.22 2.51
CA PHE A 525 -7.73 -18.48 1.97
C PHE A 525 -6.62 -19.40 1.46
N GLY A 526 -5.36 -18.99 1.58
CA GLY A 526 -4.22 -19.86 1.33
C GLY A 526 -4.14 -20.94 2.40
N ASN A 527 -3.80 -22.18 2.01
CA ASN A 527 -3.19 -23.10 2.96
C ASN A 527 -1.97 -22.38 3.58
N ARG A 528 -1.66 -22.65 4.86
CA ARG A 528 -0.42 -22.17 5.48
C ARG A 528 0.71 -22.33 4.48
N GLU A 529 1.30 -21.22 4.07
CA GLU A 529 2.34 -21.23 3.07
C GLU A 529 3.54 -21.96 3.66
N THR A 530 3.86 -23.10 3.07
CA THR A 530 5.09 -23.81 3.36
C THR A 530 6.25 -22.89 3.02
N ALA A 531 7.27 -22.85 3.86
CA ALA A 531 8.52 -22.20 3.50
C ALA A 531 9.05 -22.85 2.21
N VAL A 532 9.55 -22.02 1.30
CA VAL A 532 10.12 -22.47 0.02
C VAL A 532 11.55 -21.98 -0.14
N ALA A 533 12.36 -22.79 -0.82
CA ALA A 533 13.63 -22.39 -1.39
C ALA A 533 13.39 -22.02 -2.86
N MET A 534 13.72 -20.79 -3.25
CA MET A 534 13.71 -20.38 -4.66
C MET A 534 15.06 -20.72 -5.27
N ILE A 535 15.07 -21.54 -6.31
CA ILE A 535 16.25 -21.77 -7.13
C ILE A 535 16.15 -20.95 -8.41
N GLN A 536 17.23 -20.26 -8.74
CA GLN A 536 17.39 -19.54 -9.99
C GLN A 536 18.70 -19.91 -10.68
N MET A 537 18.68 -19.89 -12.01
CA MET A 537 19.84 -20.01 -12.87
C MET A 537 19.81 -18.84 -13.84
N TRP A 538 20.85 -18.04 -13.82
CA TRP A 538 20.99 -16.79 -14.54
C TRP A 538 22.21 -16.88 -15.44
N VAL A 539 22.01 -16.66 -16.74
CA VAL A 539 23.08 -16.71 -17.75
C VAL A 539 23.17 -15.37 -18.45
N ILE A 540 24.34 -14.75 -18.45
CA ILE A 540 24.61 -13.46 -19.09
C ILE A 540 25.55 -13.69 -20.28
N SER A 541 25.15 -13.23 -21.45
CA SER A 541 25.90 -13.35 -22.70
C SER A 541 25.88 -12.04 -23.46
N LYS A 542 26.98 -11.73 -24.16
CA LYS A 542 27.05 -10.60 -25.10
C LYS A 542 26.16 -10.85 -26.31
N ASP A 543 26.16 -12.09 -26.80
CA ASP A 543 25.39 -12.51 -27.96
C ASP A 543 24.13 -13.29 -27.60
N ARG A 544 23.21 -13.37 -28.56
CA ARG A 544 22.01 -14.21 -28.41
C ARG A 544 22.41 -15.68 -28.42
N LEU A 545 22.05 -16.40 -27.35
CA LEU A 545 22.30 -17.84 -27.26
C LEU A 545 21.54 -18.59 -28.35
N SER A 546 22.16 -19.64 -28.88
CA SER A 546 21.54 -20.49 -29.88
C SER A 546 20.38 -21.29 -29.26
N SER A 547 19.48 -21.80 -30.11
CA SER A 547 18.34 -22.58 -29.61
C SER A 547 18.78 -23.90 -28.96
N SER A 548 19.90 -24.49 -29.39
CA SER A 548 20.51 -25.66 -28.77
C SER A 548 21.07 -25.35 -27.38
N ASP A 549 21.73 -24.21 -27.22
CA ASP A 549 22.27 -23.77 -25.92
C ASP A 549 21.14 -23.53 -24.92
N LEU A 550 20.06 -22.89 -25.36
CA LEU A 550 18.88 -22.66 -24.52
C LEU A 550 18.23 -23.98 -24.10
N LEU A 551 18.17 -24.98 -24.99
CA LEU A 551 17.67 -26.31 -24.66
C LEU A 551 18.59 -27.01 -23.64
N GLU A 552 19.91 -26.94 -23.82
CA GLU A 552 20.88 -27.48 -22.85
C GLU A 552 20.74 -26.81 -21.47
N LEU A 553 20.60 -25.48 -21.43
CA LEU A 553 20.37 -24.73 -20.20
C LEU A 553 19.05 -25.11 -19.52
N ARG A 554 17.96 -25.31 -20.27
CA ARG A 554 16.69 -25.80 -19.71
C ARG A 554 16.85 -27.18 -19.08
N LEU A 555 17.53 -28.10 -19.78
CA LEU A 555 17.86 -29.43 -19.26
C LEU A 555 18.71 -29.36 -18.00
N ALA A 556 19.71 -28.49 -17.97
CA ALA A 556 20.56 -28.21 -16.82
C ALA A 556 19.73 -27.73 -15.62
N PHE A 557 18.88 -26.73 -15.83
CA PHE A 557 18.03 -26.16 -14.78
C PHE A 557 17.09 -27.21 -14.17
N VAL A 558 16.48 -28.04 -15.02
CA VAL A 558 15.60 -29.14 -14.58
C VAL A 558 16.35 -30.15 -13.70
N LYS A 559 17.62 -30.43 -13.99
CA LYS A 559 18.46 -31.27 -13.12
C LYS A 559 18.80 -30.58 -11.81
N TYR A 560 19.23 -29.32 -11.83
CA TYR A 560 19.57 -28.56 -10.62
C TYR A 560 18.40 -28.47 -9.64
N ARG A 561 17.19 -28.14 -10.10
CA ARG A 561 16.00 -28.11 -9.25
C ARG A 561 15.62 -29.49 -8.70
N SER A 562 15.89 -30.57 -9.44
CA SER A 562 15.64 -31.94 -8.97
C SER A 562 16.59 -32.29 -7.84
N THR A 563 17.87 -31.96 -7.98
CA THR A 563 18.88 -32.14 -6.92
C THR A 563 18.47 -31.40 -5.65
N LEU A 564 17.99 -30.16 -5.77
CA LEU A 564 17.46 -29.40 -4.64
C LEU A 564 16.24 -30.07 -4.00
N SER A 565 15.28 -30.51 -4.81
CA SER A 565 14.10 -31.27 -4.34
C SER A 565 14.49 -32.53 -3.57
N ASP A 566 15.43 -33.31 -4.10
CA ASP A 566 15.83 -34.58 -3.49
C ASP A 566 16.65 -34.35 -2.21
N ALA A 567 17.45 -33.28 -2.15
CA ALA A 567 18.15 -32.86 -0.94
C ALA A 567 17.17 -32.44 0.17
N LEU A 568 16.13 -31.66 -0.15
CA LEU A 568 15.11 -31.25 0.82
C LEU A 568 14.28 -32.44 1.34
N LYS A 569 13.91 -33.40 0.46
CA LYS A 569 13.28 -34.66 0.86
C LYS A 569 14.17 -35.47 1.82
N SER A 570 15.47 -35.52 1.55
CA SER A 570 16.43 -36.29 2.33
C SER A 570 16.71 -35.65 3.70
N SER A 571 16.79 -34.32 3.76
CA SER A 571 17.01 -33.55 4.99
C SER A 571 15.91 -33.81 6.03
N LYS A 572 14.65 -33.89 5.58
CA LYS A 572 13.52 -34.20 6.46
C LYS A 572 13.66 -35.55 7.15
N ASN A 573 14.23 -36.56 6.47
CA ASN A 573 14.41 -37.89 7.04
C ASN A 573 15.54 -37.96 8.09
N GLN A 574 16.51 -37.04 8.05
CA GLN A 574 17.60 -36.98 9.02
C GLN A 574 17.21 -36.23 10.29
N VAL A 575 16.37 -35.19 10.15
CA VAL A 575 15.83 -34.44 11.26
C VAL A 575 14.56 -35.16 11.73
N GLY A 576 14.73 -36.28 12.43
CA GLY A 576 13.66 -37.04 13.07
C GLY A 576 13.01 -36.27 14.24
N ILE A 577 12.53 -35.06 13.99
CA ILE A 577 11.66 -34.34 14.91
C ILE A 577 10.30 -35.02 14.81
N PRO A 578 9.77 -35.60 15.90
CA PRO A 578 8.45 -36.21 15.87
C PRO A 578 7.40 -35.16 15.45
N ASP A 579 6.69 -35.42 14.34
CA ASP A 579 5.63 -34.56 13.76
C ASP A 579 4.46 -34.26 14.73
N LYS A 580 4.49 -34.84 15.93
CA LYS A 580 3.66 -34.53 17.08
C LYS A 580 4.52 -34.49 18.33
N ILE A 581 4.93 -33.30 18.74
CA ILE A 581 5.03 -33.03 20.17
C ILE A 581 3.60 -32.66 20.56
N ASP A 582 2.82 -33.65 21.00
CA ASP A 582 1.62 -33.37 21.77
C ASP A 582 2.13 -32.66 23.03
N ILE A 583 2.13 -31.32 23.02
CA ILE A 583 2.43 -30.53 24.20
C ILE A 583 1.24 -30.76 25.13
N GLU A 584 1.37 -31.76 25.99
CA GLU A 584 0.59 -31.89 27.20
C GLU A 584 0.95 -30.65 28.03
N ILE A 585 0.08 -29.64 27.99
CA ILE A 585 0.22 -28.42 28.79
C ILE A 585 -0.10 -28.84 30.23
N ASP A 586 0.89 -29.45 30.90
CA ASP A 586 0.89 -29.49 32.34
C ASP A 586 1.05 -28.05 32.83
N SER A 587 0.13 -27.67 33.70
CA SER A 587 -0.03 -26.36 34.32
C SER A 587 1.31 -25.75 34.76
N ILE A 588 1.76 -24.72 34.04
CA ILE A 588 2.86 -23.86 34.49
C ILE A 588 2.35 -23.03 35.67
N GLU A 589 2.75 -23.40 36.88
CA GLU A 589 2.73 -22.54 38.05
C GLU A 589 3.61 -21.31 37.77
N THR A 590 2.97 -20.15 37.66
CA THR A 590 3.64 -18.86 37.52
C THR A 590 4.23 -18.41 38.86
N THR A 591 5.52 -18.66 39.08
CA THR A 591 6.33 -17.94 40.07
C THR A 591 6.97 -16.72 39.40
N PHE A 592 6.46 -15.54 39.72
CA PHE A 592 7.09 -14.26 39.39
C PHE A 592 8.20 -13.96 40.42
N PRO A 593 9.44 -13.65 40.01
CA PRO A 593 10.39 -12.98 40.89
C PRO A 593 10.10 -11.47 40.88
N ASN A 594 9.67 -10.97 42.03
CA ASN A 594 9.79 -9.56 42.39
C ASN A 594 11.27 -9.25 42.58
N GLU A 595 11.82 -8.29 41.83
CA GLU A 595 12.79 -7.31 42.34
C GLU A 595 13.20 -6.35 41.21
N ILE A 596 12.70 -5.12 41.27
CA ILE A 596 13.34 -3.95 40.68
C ILE A 596 13.25 -2.82 41.70
N THR A 597 14.41 -2.36 42.17
CA THR A 597 14.62 -1.02 42.74
C THR A 597 16.12 -0.70 42.72
N PRO A 598 16.53 0.58 42.68
CA PRO A 598 16.00 1.72 41.92
C PRO A 598 16.93 2.19 40.80
#